data_AF-A0A3M1SUL3-F1
#
_entry.id   AF-A0A3M1SUL3-F1
#
_cell.length_a   1.000
_cell.length_b   1.000
_cell.length_c   1.000
_cell.angle_alpha   90.00
_cell.angle_beta   90.00
_cell.angle_gamma   90.00
#
_symmetry.space_group_name_H-M   'P 1'
#
loop_
_entity.id
_entity.type
_entity.pdbx_description
1 polymer ?
#
loop_
_entity_poly.entity_id
_entity_poly.type
_entity_poly.pdbx_seq_one_letter_code
_entity_poly.pdbx_strand_id
1 'polypeptide(L)'
;MLKRYIWLVVATVFFAFQIFIDSAFALELSDADRTVQLNEQGDKVTLSLKQAKEGRRLFGSICAQCHPDGNTKTNPNVKLGQQDLAFATPRRDNIEGLVDFMKNPTTYDGEIDIAELHPATSS
;
A
#
# COMPACT_ATOMS: atom_id res chain seq x y z
N MET A 1 21.99 32.20 46.19
CA MET A 1 20.55 31.86 46.22
C MET A 1 19.85 32.15 44.90
N LEU A 2 20.01 33.34 44.29
CA LEU A 2 19.34 33.74 43.04
C LEU A 2 19.55 32.78 41.85
N LYS A 3 20.78 32.29 41.65
CA LYS A 3 21.11 31.33 40.57
C LYS A 3 20.31 30.03 40.63
N ARG A 4 19.92 29.59 41.84
CA ARG A 4 19.13 28.37 42.08
C ARG A 4 17.66 28.56 41.67
N TYR A 5 17.11 29.75 41.91
CA TYR A 5 15.77 30.12 41.47
C TYR A 5 15.69 30.30 39.95
N ILE A 6 16.74 30.83 39.31
CA ILE A 6 16.82 30.94 37.85
C ILE A 6 16.77 29.54 37.20
N TRP A 7 17.54 28.57 37.73
CA TRP A 7 17.51 27.19 37.23
C TRP A 7 16.16 26.52 37.43
N LEU A 8 15.47 26.79 38.55
CA LEU A 8 14.11 26.29 38.77
C LEU A 8 13.12 26.86 37.75
N VAL A 9 13.15 28.16 37.48
CA VAL A 9 12.28 28.79 36.47
C VAL A 9 12.54 28.19 35.08
N VAL A 10 13.81 28.05 34.69
CA VAL A 10 14.18 27.45 33.39
C VAL A 10 13.67 26.01 33.28
N ALA A 11 13.85 25.19 34.32
CA ALA A 11 13.35 23.82 34.33
C ALA A 11 11.81 23.78 34.26
N THR A 12 11.13 24.67 34.99
CA THR A 12 9.66 24.72 35.03
C THR A 12 9.10 25.11 33.65
N VAL A 13 9.71 26.10 32.98
CA VAL A 13 9.34 26.49 31.62
C VAL A 13 9.61 25.36 30.62
N PHE A 14 10.76 24.69 30.74
CA PHE A 14 11.13 23.57 29.89
C PHE A 14 10.14 22.40 30.02
N PHE A 15 9.76 22.01 31.25
CA PHE A 15 8.79 20.94 31.47
C PHE A 15 7.35 21.34 31.15
N ALA A 16 6.95 22.60 31.37
CA ALA A 16 5.64 23.08 30.96
C ALA A 16 5.44 23.01 29.43
N PHE A 17 6.51 23.20 28.65
CA PHE A 17 6.49 23.08 27.20
C PHE A 17 6.27 21.63 26.70
N GLN A 18 6.55 20.63 27.54
CA GLN A 18 6.33 19.20 27.22
C GLN A 18 4.87 18.78 27.39
N ILE A 19 4.04 19.56 28.11
CA ILE A 19 2.62 19.23 28.37
C ILE A 19 1.75 19.51 27.13
N PHE A 20 2.23 20.33 26.18
CA PHE A 20 1.54 20.68 24.94
C PHE A 20 1.93 19.82 23.74
N ILE A 21 2.64 18.71 23.94
CA ILE A 21 2.87 17.74 22.87
C ILE A 21 1.59 16.91 22.73
N ASP A 22 0.65 17.45 21.95
CA ASP A 22 -0.55 16.73 21.54
C ASP A 22 -0.17 15.44 20.80
N SER A 23 -0.97 14.39 20.98
CA SER A 23 -0.81 13.16 20.19
C SER A 23 -0.92 13.52 18.71
N ALA A 24 0.11 13.22 17.91
CA ALA A 24 0.05 13.40 16.47
C ALA A 24 -1.19 12.68 15.94
N PHE A 25 -2.17 13.44 15.44
CA PHE A 25 -3.35 12.90 14.78
C PHE A 25 -2.88 12.23 13.49
N ALA A 26 -2.66 10.92 13.53
CA ALA A 26 -2.43 10.14 12.34
C ALA A 26 -3.70 10.17 11.50
N LEU A 27 -3.60 10.63 10.25
CA LEU A 27 -4.67 10.50 9.29
C LEU A 27 -4.89 9.01 9.02
N GLU A 28 -6.04 8.47 9.43
CA GLU A 28 -6.43 7.10 9.12
C GLU A 28 -6.98 7.04 7.69
N LEU A 29 -6.81 5.90 7.01
CA LEU A 29 -7.43 5.68 5.71
C LEU A 29 -8.96 5.74 5.86
N SER A 30 -9.62 6.56 5.05
CA SER A 30 -11.08 6.63 5.03
C SER A 30 -11.69 5.41 4.33
N ASP A 31 -13.01 5.24 4.42
CA ASP A 31 -13.72 4.20 3.67
C ASP A 31 -13.65 4.44 2.17
N ALA A 32 -13.62 5.71 1.73
CA ALA A 32 -13.45 6.08 0.33
C ALA A 32 -12.10 5.61 -0.22
N ASP A 33 -11.02 5.77 0.56
CA ASP A 33 -9.66 5.34 0.18
C ASP A 33 -9.51 3.82 0.10
N ARG A 34 -10.42 3.07 0.75
CA ARG A 34 -10.40 1.60 0.81
C ARG A 34 -11.49 0.95 -0.04
N THR A 35 -12.28 1.74 -0.75
CA THR A 35 -13.32 1.25 -1.66
C THR A 35 -12.73 1.08 -3.05
N VAL A 36 -12.63 -0.17 -3.51
CA VAL A 36 -11.98 -0.54 -4.78
C VAL A 36 -12.92 -1.35 -5.67
N GLN A 37 -12.61 -1.44 -6.97
CA GLN A 37 -13.36 -2.27 -7.90
C GLN A 37 -13.17 -3.75 -7.57
N LEU A 38 -14.27 -4.47 -7.40
CA LEU A 38 -14.28 -5.90 -7.17
C LEU A 38 -14.04 -6.65 -8.49
N ASN A 39 -14.76 -6.27 -9.54
CA ASN A 39 -14.82 -6.99 -10.82
C ASN A 39 -15.01 -6.04 -12.02
N GLU A 40 -15.07 -6.60 -13.23
CA GLU A 40 -15.25 -5.84 -14.47
C GLU A 40 -16.68 -5.29 -14.66
N GLN A 41 -17.66 -5.82 -13.93
CA GLN A 41 -19.06 -5.37 -13.96
C GLN A 41 -19.27 -4.04 -13.23
N GLY A 42 -18.24 -3.56 -12.52
CA GLY A 42 -18.26 -2.29 -11.80
C GLY A 42 -18.69 -2.41 -10.34
N ASP A 43 -18.85 -3.64 -9.82
CA ASP A 43 -19.09 -3.84 -8.40
C ASP A 43 -17.90 -3.33 -7.59
N LYS A 44 -18.18 -2.85 -6.37
CA LYS A 44 -17.18 -2.30 -5.48
C LYS A 44 -17.21 -2.99 -4.13
N VAL A 45 -16.06 -3.06 -3.49
CA VAL A 45 -15.90 -3.58 -2.13
C VAL A 45 -15.11 -2.58 -1.30
N THR A 46 -15.58 -2.32 -0.07
CA THR A 46 -14.87 -1.52 0.90
C THR A 46 -14.05 -2.44 1.81
N LEU A 47 -12.72 -2.36 1.71
CA LEU A 47 -11.83 -3.14 2.56
C LEU A 47 -11.85 -2.61 3.99
N SER A 48 -11.73 -3.49 4.97
CA SER A 48 -11.47 -3.09 6.36
C SER A 48 -10.05 -2.54 6.53
N LEU A 49 -9.82 -1.72 7.56
CA LEU A 49 -8.46 -1.28 7.92
C LEU A 49 -7.51 -2.45 8.15
N LYS A 50 -8.01 -3.54 8.74
CA LYS A 50 -7.23 -4.76 8.97
C LYS A 50 -6.76 -5.38 7.65
N GLN A 51 -7.66 -5.49 6.66
CA GLN A 51 -7.31 -6.01 5.33
C GLN A 51 -6.32 -5.11 4.61
N ALA A 52 -6.49 -3.78 4.65
CA ALA A 52 -5.55 -2.85 4.02
C ALA A 52 -4.14 -2.93 4.65
N LYS A 53 -4.06 -2.99 5.99
CA LYS A 53 -2.79 -3.15 6.71
C LYS A 53 -2.12 -4.49 6.40
N GLU A 54 -2.89 -5.57 6.34
CA GLU A 54 -2.38 -6.90 6.01
C GLU A 54 -1.91 -6.99 4.56
N GLY A 55 -2.68 -6.46 3.60
CA GLY A 55 -2.29 -6.40 2.19
C GLY A 55 -0.97 -5.65 1.99
N ARG A 56 -0.79 -4.49 2.66
CA ARG A 56 0.48 -3.75 2.64
C ARG A 56 1.65 -4.58 3.17
N ARG A 57 1.43 -5.30 4.28
CA ARG A 57 2.46 -6.16 4.89
C ARG A 57 2.86 -7.28 3.94
N LEU A 58 1.90 -8.00 3.37
CA LEU A 58 2.13 -9.09 2.43
C LEU A 58 2.84 -8.62 1.17
N PHE A 59 2.38 -7.52 0.57
CA PHE A 59 3.03 -6.91 -0.60
C PHE A 59 4.48 -6.52 -0.28
N GLY A 60 4.72 -5.91 0.87
CA GLY A 60 6.06 -5.57 1.35
C GLY A 60 7.00 -6.77 1.46
N SER A 61 6.49 -7.92 1.92
CA SER A 61 7.28 -9.13 2.09
C SER A 61 7.51 -9.94 0.81
N ILE A 62 6.56 -9.95 -0.11
CA ILE A 62 6.56 -10.87 -1.26
C ILE A 62 6.84 -10.13 -2.58
N CYS A 63 6.22 -8.97 -2.76
CA CYS A 63 6.16 -8.29 -4.06
C CYS A 63 7.14 -7.12 -4.18
N ALA A 64 7.41 -6.40 -3.08
CA ALA A 64 8.11 -5.12 -3.10
C ALA A 64 9.58 -5.19 -3.52
N GLN A 65 10.20 -6.38 -3.52
CA GLN A 65 11.55 -6.54 -4.05
C GLN A 65 11.62 -6.12 -5.52
N CYS A 66 10.65 -6.57 -6.32
CA CYS A 66 10.52 -6.24 -7.74
C CYS A 66 9.58 -5.05 -7.98
N HIS A 67 8.56 -4.85 -7.12
CA HIS A 67 7.53 -3.84 -7.30
C HIS A 67 7.49 -2.73 -6.24
N PRO A 68 8.60 -2.05 -5.92
CA PRO A 68 8.56 -0.96 -4.97
C PRO A 68 7.73 0.20 -5.54
N ASP A 69 6.82 0.72 -4.72
CA ASP A 69 5.94 1.84 -5.04
C ASP A 69 5.16 1.67 -6.35
N GLY A 70 4.90 0.42 -6.76
CA GLY A 70 4.15 0.09 -7.97
C GLY A 70 4.96 0.10 -9.27
N ASN A 71 6.29 0.25 -9.21
CA ASN A 71 7.17 0.06 -10.38
C ASN A 71 7.41 -1.44 -10.64
N THR A 72 8.22 -1.77 -11.65
CA THR A 72 8.71 -3.14 -11.88
C THR A 72 10.18 -3.09 -12.28
N LYS A 73 11.09 -3.50 -11.38
CA LYS A 73 12.53 -3.39 -11.61
C LYS A 73 13.04 -4.22 -12.79
N THR A 74 12.50 -5.43 -12.95
CA THR A 74 12.92 -6.38 -13.99
C THR A 74 12.35 -6.04 -15.37
N ASN A 75 11.28 -5.23 -15.42
CA ASN A 75 10.68 -4.73 -16.66
C ASN A 75 10.00 -3.38 -16.42
N PRO A 76 10.72 -2.24 -16.51
CA PRO A 76 10.18 -0.92 -16.21
C PRO A 76 9.04 -0.43 -17.12
N ASN A 77 8.78 -1.13 -18.24
CA ASN A 77 7.70 -0.80 -19.16
C ASN A 77 6.33 -1.26 -18.65
N VAL A 78 6.28 -2.18 -17.66
CA VAL A 78 5.03 -2.70 -17.07
C VAL A 78 4.96 -2.24 -15.62
N LYS A 79 3.92 -1.53 -15.23
CA LYS A 79 3.76 -0.95 -13.89
C LYS A 79 2.43 -1.38 -13.26
N LEU A 80 2.30 -1.19 -11.94
CA LEU A 80 1.09 -1.47 -11.17
C LEU A 80 0.18 -0.24 -11.02
N GLY A 81 0.31 0.75 -11.93
CA GLY A 81 -0.58 1.90 -11.98
C GLY A 81 -1.98 1.48 -12.41
N GLN A 82 -3.01 2.14 -11.88
CA GLN A 82 -4.40 1.80 -12.21
C GLN A 82 -4.69 1.85 -13.72
N GLN A 83 -4.12 2.82 -14.43
CA GLN A 83 -4.27 2.95 -15.87
C GLN A 83 -3.58 1.80 -16.63
N ASP A 84 -2.36 1.41 -16.22
CA ASP A 84 -1.64 0.29 -16.83
C ASP A 84 -2.41 -1.03 -16.61
N LEU A 85 -2.89 -1.25 -15.38
CA LEU A 85 -3.69 -2.42 -15.05
C LEU A 85 -5.03 -2.46 -15.82
N ALA A 86 -5.64 -1.31 -16.09
CA ALA A 86 -6.88 -1.22 -16.85
C ALA A 86 -6.71 -1.48 -18.35
N PHE A 87 -5.51 -1.28 -18.90
CA PHE A 87 -5.20 -1.55 -20.31
C PHE A 87 -4.53 -2.91 -20.55
N ALA A 88 -4.20 -3.64 -19.49
CA ALA A 88 -3.79 -5.03 -19.61
C ALA A 88 -4.94 -5.91 -20.17
N THR A 89 -4.58 -7.01 -20.82
CA THR A 89 -5.53 -8.02 -21.32
C THR A 89 -5.26 -9.35 -20.61
N PRO A 90 -6.25 -9.94 -19.91
CA PRO A 90 -7.51 -9.31 -19.47
C PRO A 90 -7.27 -8.17 -18.48
N ARG A 91 -8.29 -7.35 -18.17
CA ARG A 91 -8.13 -6.19 -17.30
C ARG A 91 -7.75 -6.62 -15.88
N ARG A 92 -6.81 -5.90 -15.28
CA ARG A 92 -6.26 -6.19 -13.94
C ARG A 92 -6.46 -5.05 -12.94
N ASP A 93 -7.29 -4.05 -13.22
CA ASP A 93 -7.60 -2.91 -12.35
C ASP A 93 -8.74 -3.19 -11.33
N ASN A 94 -8.97 -4.47 -11.04
CA ASN A 94 -10.00 -4.94 -10.11
C ASN A 94 -9.49 -6.16 -9.31
N ILE A 95 -10.13 -6.43 -8.17
CA ILE A 95 -9.68 -7.48 -7.24
C ILE A 95 -9.68 -8.86 -7.88
N GLU A 96 -10.73 -9.23 -8.61
CA GLU A 96 -10.82 -10.54 -9.27
C GLU A 96 -9.69 -10.73 -10.30
N GLY A 97 -9.43 -9.73 -11.14
CA GLY A 97 -8.35 -9.74 -12.11
C GLY A 97 -6.97 -9.86 -11.47
N LEU A 98 -6.71 -9.16 -10.35
CA LEU A 98 -5.46 -9.28 -9.60
C LEU A 98 -5.31 -10.66 -8.93
N VAL A 99 -6.40 -11.21 -8.37
CA VAL A 99 -6.40 -12.54 -7.77
C VAL A 99 -6.13 -13.61 -8.82
N ASP A 100 -6.72 -13.49 -10.01
CA ASP A 100 -6.42 -14.36 -11.13
C ASP A 100 -4.96 -14.26 -11.57
N PHE A 101 -4.39 -13.04 -11.69
CA PHE A 101 -2.99 -12.87 -12.05
C PHE A 101 -2.02 -13.52 -11.05
N MET A 102 -2.30 -13.45 -9.74
CA MET A 102 -1.50 -14.15 -8.72
C MET A 102 -1.62 -15.68 -8.78
N LYS A 103 -2.65 -16.19 -9.47
CA LYS A 103 -2.81 -17.63 -9.73
C LYS A 103 -2.14 -18.03 -11.03
N ASN A 104 -2.47 -17.33 -12.11
CA ASN A 104 -2.06 -17.64 -13.48
C ASN A 104 -1.57 -16.35 -14.16
N PRO A 105 -0.34 -15.90 -13.87
CA PRO A 105 0.17 -14.65 -14.42
C PRO A 105 0.40 -14.80 -15.93
N THR A 106 0.00 -13.79 -16.69
CA THR A 106 0.18 -13.75 -18.15
C THR A 106 0.99 -12.52 -18.57
N THR A 107 1.44 -12.48 -19.82
CA THR A 107 1.93 -11.25 -20.44
C THR A 107 0.85 -10.17 -20.45
N TYR A 108 1.27 -8.92 -20.70
CA TYR A 108 0.39 -7.75 -20.68
C TYR A 108 -0.76 -7.82 -21.71
N ASP A 109 -0.53 -8.53 -22.82
CA ASP A 109 -1.52 -8.84 -23.85
C ASP A 109 -2.31 -10.14 -23.58
N GLY A 110 -1.95 -10.91 -22.55
CA GLY A 110 -2.67 -12.11 -22.12
C GLY A 110 -2.32 -13.40 -22.87
N GLU A 111 -1.43 -13.33 -23.87
CA GLU A 111 -1.18 -14.44 -24.79
C GLU A 111 -0.27 -15.53 -24.22
N ILE A 112 0.61 -15.18 -23.28
CA ILE A 112 1.65 -16.09 -22.78
C ILE A 112 1.52 -16.24 -21.26
N ASP A 113 1.43 -17.48 -20.79
CA ASP A 113 1.58 -17.83 -19.38
C ASP A 113 3.04 -17.63 -18.93
N ILE A 114 3.24 -16.90 -17.84
CA ILE A 114 4.55 -16.56 -17.28
C ILE A 114 4.75 -17.11 -15.86
N ALA A 115 3.99 -18.13 -15.44
CA ALA A 115 4.08 -18.71 -14.09
C ALA A 115 5.47 -19.26 -13.74
N GLU A 116 6.27 -19.69 -14.72
CA GLU A 116 7.67 -20.11 -14.51
C GLU A 116 8.63 -18.92 -14.24
N LEU A 117 8.23 -17.70 -14.63
CA LEU A 117 9.06 -16.49 -14.59
C LEU A 117 8.55 -15.45 -13.58
N HIS A 118 7.32 -15.61 -13.09
CA HIS A 118 6.68 -14.71 -12.14
C HIS A 118 6.04 -15.53 -11.01
N PRO A 119 6.18 -15.13 -9.73
CA PRO A 119 5.55 -15.84 -8.62
C PRO A 119 4.05 -16.08 -8.86
N ALA A 120 3.65 -17.36 -8.79
CA ALA A 120 2.30 -17.84 -9.02
C ALA A 120 1.94 -18.91 -7.99
N THR A 121 0.65 -19.17 -7.82
CA THR A 121 0.18 -20.28 -6.96
C THR A 121 -0.16 -21.55 -7.74
N SER A 122 -0.16 -21.48 -9.08
CA SER A 122 -0.32 -22.63 -9.96
C SER A 122 0.97 -23.44 -10.18
N SER A 123 2.13 -22.84 -9.89
CA SER A 123 3.49 -23.39 -10.06
C SER A 123 4.00 -24.15 -8.85
#